data_AF-A0A1Y2MIG2-F1
#
_entry.id   AF-A0A1Y2MIG2-F1
#
_cell.length_a   1.000
_cell.length_b   1.000
_cell.length_c   1.000
_cell.angle_alpha   90.00
_cell.angle_beta   90.00
_cell.angle_gamma   90.00
#
_symmetry.space_group_name_H-M   'P 1'
#
loop_
_entity.id
_entity.type
_entity.pdbx_description
1 polymer ?
#
loop_
_entity_poly.entity_id
_entity_poly.type
_entity_poly.pdbx_seq_one_letter_code
_entity_poly.pdbx_strand_id
1 'polypeptide(L)' 'MSGNAVDIGHPDAASWLSRHGADHGLCRIYDNEPWHFELRPDAVDDGCPARYADPTHDPRMQR' A
#
# COMPACT_ATOMS: atom_id res chain seq x y z
N MET A 1 -15.78 7.93 -3.43
CA MET A 1 -14.88 7.64 -2.30
C MET A 1 -14.24 6.29 -2.57
N SER A 2 -12.94 6.25 -2.85
CA SER A 2 -12.19 5.00 -2.99
C SER A 2 -11.67 4.60 -1.61
N GLY A 3 -12.51 3.93 -0.80
CA GLY A 3 -12.16 3.40 0.51
C GLY A 3 -11.25 2.18 0.43
N ASN A 4 -10.22 2.28 -0.40
CA ASN A 4 -9.33 1.18 -0.80
C ASN A 4 -7.99 1.31 -0.09
N ALA A 5 -7.92 1.91 1.10
CA ALA A 5 -6.69 2.06 1.85
C ALA A 5 -6.93 1.80 3.33
N VAL A 6 -5.91 1.25 4.00
CA VAL A 6 -5.90 0.92 5.42
C VAL A 6 -4.58 1.38 6.03
N ASP A 7 -4.69 2.05 7.18
CA ASP A 7 -3.55 2.47 7.98
C ASP A 7 -3.39 1.54 9.19
N ILE A 8 -2.21 0.94 9.32
CA ILE A 8 -1.90 -0.04 10.36
C ILE A 8 -0.90 0.59 11.33
N GLY A 9 -1.40 1.03 12.49
CA GLY A 9 -0.58 1.72 13.48
C GLY A 9 0.45 0.84 14.19
N HIS A 10 0.30 -0.49 14.16
CA HIS A 10 1.23 -1.39 14.85
C HIS A 10 2.41 -1.77 13.94
N PRO A 11 3.67 -1.46 14.32
CA PRO A 11 4.83 -1.66 13.45
C PRO A 11 5.04 -3.11 13.00
N ASP A 12 4.78 -4.07 13.88
CA ASP A 12 4.94 -5.50 13.55
C ASP A 12 3.90 -5.97 12.52
N ALA A 13 2.67 -5.45 12.61
CA ALA A 13 1.62 -5.75 11.65
C ALA A 13 1.93 -5.12 10.27
N ALA A 14 2.43 -3.88 10.25
CA ALA A 14 2.91 -3.23 9.03
C ALA A 14 4.10 -3.98 8.39
N SER A 15 5.01 -4.49 9.20
CA SER A 15 6.14 -5.32 8.75
C SER A 15 5.64 -6.65 8.16
N TRP A 16 4.64 -7.27 8.78
CA TRP A 16 4.02 -8.50 8.28
C TRP A 16 3.32 -8.27 6.95
N LEU A 17 2.52 -7.22 6.82
CA LEU A 17 1.84 -6.84 5.57
C LEU A 17 2.81 -6.40 4.48
N SER A 18 3.96 -5.82 4.83
CA SER A 18 5.00 -5.53 3.84
C SER A 18 5.57 -6.78 3.16
N ARG A 19 5.43 -7.96 3.80
CA ARG A 19 5.87 -9.26 3.27
C ARG A 19 4.75 -10.10 2.68
N HIS A 20 3.56 -10.08 3.28
CA HIS A 20 2.43 -10.96 2.90
C HIS A 20 1.22 -10.20 2.35
N GLY A 21 1.29 -8.87 2.29
CA GLY A 21 0.16 -8.04 1.88
C GLY A 21 -0.30 -8.31 0.45
N ALA A 22 0.63 -8.60 -0.46
CA ALA A 22 0.32 -8.90 -1.87
C ALA A 22 -0.69 -10.06 -2.01
N ASP A 23 -0.55 -11.12 -1.19
CA ASP A 23 -1.44 -12.28 -1.16
C ASP A 23 -2.88 -11.92 -0.74
N HIS A 24 -3.04 -10.79 -0.05
CA HIS A 24 -4.32 -10.23 0.37
C HIS A 24 -4.78 -9.06 -0.51
N GLY A 25 -4.07 -8.78 -1.59
CA GLY A 25 -4.30 -7.61 -2.43
C GLY A 25 -4.00 -6.30 -1.70
N LEU A 26 -3.19 -6.30 -0.65
CA LEU A 26 -2.81 -5.10 0.11
C LEU A 26 -1.36 -4.74 -0.16
N CYS A 27 -1.14 -3.59 -0.79
CA CYS A 27 0.18 -3.15 -1.18
C CYS A 27 0.57 -1.87 -0.48
N ARG A 28 1.77 -1.85 0.08
CA ARG A 28 2.38 -0.61 0.54
C ARG A 28 2.79 0.21 -0.68
N ILE A 29 2.12 1.34 -0.92
CA ILE A 29 2.34 2.20 -2.09
C ILE A 29 3.37 3.30 -1.81
N TYR A 30 3.46 3.78 -0.58
CA TYR A 30 4.37 4.86 -0.21
C TYR A 30 5.49 4.35 0.71
N ASP A 31 6.73 4.75 0.43
CA ASP A 31 7.87 4.36 1.25
C ASP A 31 8.04 5.22 2.51
N ASN A 32 7.58 6.48 2.49
CA ASN A 32 7.55 7.35 3.66
C ASN A 32 6.50 6.92 4.72
N GLU A 33 5.52 6.10 4.35
CA GLU A 33 4.40 5.69 5.19
C GLU A 33 4.36 4.16 5.35
N PRO A 34 5.19 3.58 6.22
CA PRO A 34 5.23 2.13 6.44
C PRO A 34 3.90 1.54 6.93
N TRP A 35 3.04 2.36 7.52
CA TRP A 35 1.71 2.00 8.00
C TRP A 35 0.62 1.99 6.91
N HIS A 36 0.86 2.61 5.74
CA HIS A 36 -0.19 2.82 4.73
C HIS A 36 -0.21 1.71 3.68
N PHE A 37 -1.35 1.03 3.55
CA PHE A 37 -1.55 -0.02 2.55
C PHE A 37 -2.78 0.27 1.71
N GLU A 38 -2.66 0.12 0.40
CA GLU A 38 -3.80 0.23 -0.51
C GLU A 38 -4.23 -1.13 -1.05
N LEU A 39 -5.54 -1.32 -1.13
CA LEU A 39 -6.17 -2.43 -1.82
C LEU A 39 -5.91 -2.33 -3.33
N ARG A 40 -5.26 -3.36 -3.83
CA ARG A 40 -4.94 -3.68 -5.22
C ARG A 40 -5.32 -5.14 -5.43
N PRO A 41 -6.57 -5.43 -5.84
CA PRO A 41 -7.02 -6.80 -6.08
C PRO A 41 -6.09 -7.55 -7.02
N ASP A 42 -5.60 -6.85 -8.05
CA ASP A 42 -4.67 -7.39 -9.05
C ASP A 42 -3.31 -7.81 -8.44
N ALA A 43 -2.95 -7.31 -7.26
CA ALA A 43 -1.68 -7.67 -6.63
C ALA A 43 -1.62 -9.12 -6.13
N VAL A 44 -2.77 -9.80 -6.02
CA VAL A 44 -2.82 -11.23 -5.72
C VAL A 44 -2.22 -12.04 -6.88
N ASP A 45 -2.40 -11.57 -8.12
CA ASP A 45 -1.95 -12.26 -9.33
C ASP A 45 -0.65 -11.66 -9.89
N ASP A 46 -0.56 -10.31 -9.94
CA ASP A 46 0.54 -9.57 -10.58
C ASP A 46 1.59 -9.05 -9.58
N GLY A 47 1.34 -9.21 -8.28
CA GLY A 47 2.17 -8.64 -7.22
C GLY A 47 1.98 -7.12 -7.05
N CYS A 48 2.68 -6.57 -6.06
CA CYS A 48 2.52 -5.15 -5.74
C CYS A 48 3.19 -4.23 -6.77
N PRO A 49 2.52 -3.13 -7.15
CA PRO A 49 3.12 -2.13 -8.03
C PRO A 49 4.30 -1.43 -7.38
N ALA A 50 5.10 -0.74 -8.20
CA ALA A 50 6.22 0.06 -7.72
C ALA A 50 5.78 1.10 -6.69
N ARG A 51 6.58 1.25 -5.63
CA ARG A 51 6.31 2.21 -4.56
C ARG A 51 6.75 3.60 -4.99
N TYR A 52 5.98 4.60 -4.58
CA TYR A 52 6.36 6.00 -4.64
C TYR A 52 7.13 6.37 -3.37
N ALA A 53 8.01 7.37 -3.47
CA ALA A 53 8.73 7.89 -2.30
C ALA A 53 7.75 8.46 -1.25
N ASP A 54 6.73 9.18 -1.73
CA ASP A 54 5.69 9.80 -0.90
C ASP A 54 4.44 10.12 -1.75
N PRO A 55 3.30 10.49 -1.13
CA PRO A 55 2.04 10.79 -1.83
C PRO A 55 2.12 11.96 -2.80
N THR A 56 3.10 12.87 -2.67
CA THR A 56 3.24 14.01 -3.59
C THR A 56 3.71 13.56 -4.97
N HIS A 57 4.34 12.39 -5.07
CA HIS A 57 4.73 11.76 -6.33
C HIS A 57 3.58 10.97 -6.96
N ASP A 58 2.44 10.83 -6.27
CA ASP A 58 1.27 10.17 -6.82
C ASP A 58 0.45 11.14 -7.69
N PRO A 59 0.32 10.89 -9.01
CA PRO A 59 -0.50 11.73 -9.89
C PRO A 59 -1.99 11.73 -9.51
N ARG A 60 -2.47 10.76 -8.73
CA ARG A 60 -3.85 10.73 -8.19
C ARG A 60 -4.08 11.78 -7.11
N MET A 61 -3.05 12.14 -6.35
CA MET A 61 -3.12 13.13 -5.26
C MET A 61 -2.96 14.57 -5.76
N GLN A 62 -2.43 14.76 -6.97
CA GLN A 62 -2.18 16.08 -7.57
C GLN A 62 -3.39 16.70 -8.29
N ARG A 63 -4.59 16.11 -8.15
CA ARG A 63 -5.78 16.50 -8.93
C ARG A 63 -6.89 17.11 -8.06
#